data_AF-A0A8B6XIS0-F1
#
_entry.id   AF-A0A8B6XIS0-F1
#
_cell.length_a   1.000
_cell.length_b   1.000
_cell.length_c   1.000
_cell.angle_alpha   90.00
_cell.angle_beta   90.00
_cell.angle_gamma   90.00
#
_symmetry.space_group_name_H-M   'P 1'
#
loop_
_entity.id
_entity.type
_entity.pdbx_description
1 polymer ?
#
loop_
_entity_poly.entity_id
_entity_poly.type
_entity_poly.pdbx_seq_one_letter_code
_entity_poly.pdbx_strand_id
1 'polypeptide(L)'
;MAEVVFEKLESMLPELEELGKEEVFSKEEIKNIIKRRTDFEYKLQKRIVEKKDILNYLEYEMKLDKLRQIRSKRLKLKFHNPASLSISRRLHLLFQKGLMKFGNDLQLWLQYIEFCKLNKSTHAISLTFGKLLQQHGKNPGILILYVQKECVV
;
A
#
# COMPACT_ATOMS: atom_id res chain seq x y z
N MET A 1 -21.63 0.76 8.71
CA MET A 1 -20.31 0.06 8.83
C MET A 1 -20.07 -0.90 7.67
N ALA A 2 -21.01 -1.80 7.36
CA ALA A 2 -20.90 -2.68 6.20
C ALA A 2 -20.92 -1.90 4.86
N GLU A 3 -21.75 -0.86 4.76
CA GLU A 3 -21.89 -0.02 3.55
C GLU A 3 -20.56 0.58 3.06
N VAL A 4 -19.77 1.18 3.98
CA VAL A 4 -18.42 1.71 3.67
C VAL A 4 -17.45 0.62 3.23
N VAL A 5 -17.61 -0.61 3.72
CA VAL A 5 -16.79 -1.76 3.29
C VAL A 5 -17.22 -2.21 1.90
N PHE A 6 -18.52 -2.28 1.62
CA PHE A 6 -19.06 -2.63 0.31
C PHE A 6 -18.63 -1.63 -0.77
N GLU A 7 -18.73 -0.33 -0.51
CA GLU A 7 -18.32 0.73 -1.44
C GLU A 7 -16.82 0.59 -1.83
N LYS A 8 -15.96 0.33 -0.85
CA LYS A 8 -14.53 0.08 -1.13
C LYS A 8 -14.32 -1.19 -1.95
N LEU A 9 -15.05 -2.27 -1.65
CA LEU A 9 -14.95 -3.51 -2.39
C LEU A 9 -15.39 -3.33 -3.84
N GLU A 10 -16.47 -2.58 -4.08
CA GLU A 10 -16.97 -2.27 -5.41
C GLU A 10 -15.94 -1.49 -6.23
N SER A 11 -15.27 -0.50 -5.61
CA SER A 11 -14.18 0.23 -6.27
C SER A 11 -13.00 -0.66 -6.70
N MET A 12 -12.82 -1.82 -6.06
CA MET A 12 -11.74 -2.78 -6.34
C MET A 12 -12.11 -3.87 -7.36
N LEU A 13 -13.40 -4.05 -7.66
CA LEU A 13 -13.86 -5.05 -8.62
C LEU A 13 -13.29 -4.87 -10.04
N PRO A 14 -13.32 -3.69 -10.67
CA PRO A 14 -12.84 -3.53 -12.04
C PRO A 14 -11.35 -3.90 -12.16
N GLU A 15 -10.55 -3.58 -11.15
CA GLU A 15 -9.13 -3.94 -11.10
C GLU A 15 -8.91 -5.45 -11.10
N LEU A 16 -9.72 -6.19 -10.35
CA LEU A 16 -9.63 -7.64 -10.25
C LEU A 16 -10.14 -8.35 -11.51
N GLU A 17 -11.15 -7.78 -12.17
CA GLU A 17 -11.62 -8.28 -13.45
C GLU A 17 -10.58 -8.13 -14.56
N GLU A 18 -9.90 -6.99 -14.63
CA GLU A 18 -8.79 -6.78 -15.56
C GLU A 18 -7.66 -7.79 -15.32
N LEU A 19 -7.28 -8.00 -14.07
CA LEU A 19 -6.26 -9.00 -13.70
C LEU A 19 -6.66 -10.44 -14.06
N GLY A 20 -7.95 -10.74 -14.06
CA GLY A 20 -8.48 -12.02 -14.53
C GLY A 20 -8.49 -12.15 -16.05
N LYS A 21 -8.79 -11.06 -16.78
CA LYS A 21 -8.74 -11.03 -18.25
C LYS A 21 -7.32 -11.20 -18.79
N GLU A 22 -6.33 -10.66 -18.08
CA GLU A 22 -4.91 -10.81 -18.42
C GLU A 22 -4.31 -12.18 -18.03
N GLU A 23 -5.12 -13.12 -17.52
CA GLU A 23 -4.70 -14.44 -17.02
C GLU A 23 -3.60 -14.38 -15.93
N VAL A 24 -3.45 -13.23 -15.26
CA VAL A 24 -2.46 -13.07 -14.17
C VAL A 24 -2.90 -13.86 -12.94
N PHE A 25 -4.20 -13.94 -12.69
CA PHE A 25 -4.80 -14.71 -11.61
C PHE A 25 -5.96 -15.57 -12.11
N SER A 26 -6.10 -16.77 -11.56
CA SER A 26 -7.26 -17.62 -11.81
C SER A 26 -8.51 -17.07 -11.11
N LYS A 27 -9.70 -17.41 -11.62
CA LYS A 27 -10.99 -17.02 -11.02
C LYS A 27 -11.11 -17.46 -9.55
N GLU A 28 -10.54 -18.61 -9.20
CA GLU A 28 -10.50 -19.11 -7.82
C GLU A 28 -9.57 -18.27 -6.92
N GLU A 29 -8.41 -17.87 -7.44
CA GLU A 29 -7.48 -16.99 -6.74
C GLU A 29 -8.12 -15.61 -6.51
N ILE A 30 -8.83 -15.07 -7.50
CA ILE A 30 -9.55 -13.79 -7.38
C ILE A 30 -10.61 -13.86 -6.28
N LYS A 31 -11.41 -14.94 -6.24
CA LYS A 31 -12.37 -15.15 -5.14
C LYS A 31 -11.69 -15.17 -3.77
N ASN A 32 -10.54 -15.84 -3.66
CA ASN A 32 -9.76 -15.86 -2.43
C ASN A 32 -9.18 -14.48 -2.07
N ILE A 33 -8.74 -13.69 -3.06
CA ILE A 33 -8.27 -12.31 -2.85
C ILE A 33 -9.41 -11.43 -2.34
N ILE A 34 -10.60 -11.51 -2.96
CA ILE A 34 -11.78 -10.76 -2.53
C ILE A 34 -12.12 -11.10 -1.07
N LYS A 35 -12.18 -12.39 -0.73
CA LYS A 35 -12.46 -12.85 0.63
C LYS A 35 -11.43 -12.36 1.64
N ARG A 36 -10.14 -12.38 1.30
CA ARG A 36 -9.11 -11.84 2.20
C ARG A 36 -9.22 -10.33 2.37
N ARG A 37 -9.49 -9.58 1.28
CA ARG A 37 -9.67 -8.13 1.34
C ARG A 37 -10.91 -7.75 2.13
N THR A 38 -12.02 -8.48 2.01
CA THR A 38 -13.22 -8.26 2.83
C THR A 38 -12.87 -8.40 4.31
N ASP A 39 -12.16 -9.46 4.68
CA ASP A 39 -11.77 -9.71 6.07
C ASP A 39 -10.87 -8.60 6.63
N PHE A 40 -9.92 -8.10 5.82
CA PHE A 40 -9.06 -6.98 6.22
C PHE A 40 -9.80 -5.65 6.33
N GLU A 41 -10.72 -5.33 5.41
CA GLU A 41 -11.51 -4.10 5.49
C GLU A 41 -12.46 -4.13 6.71
N TYR A 42 -13.06 -5.28 7.04
CA TYR A 42 -13.82 -5.43 8.27
C TYR A 42 -12.95 -5.22 9.52
N LYS A 43 -11.71 -5.73 9.53
CA LYS A 43 -10.76 -5.48 10.64
C LYS A 43 -10.38 -4.01 10.75
N LEU A 44 -10.16 -3.32 9.63
CA LEU A 44 -9.86 -1.88 9.60
C LEU A 44 -11.04 -1.00 10.03
N GLN A 45 -12.27 -1.47 9.84
CA GLN A 45 -13.48 -0.73 10.21
C GLN A 45 -13.87 -0.93 11.69
N LYS A 46 -13.16 -1.76 12.45
CA LYS A 46 -13.37 -1.91 13.89
C LYS A 46 -13.19 -0.57 14.62
N ARG A 47 -13.92 -0.40 15.73
CA ARG A 47 -13.84 0.80 16.57
C ARG A 47 -12.42 1.07 17.08
N ILE A 48 -11.72 0.00 17.45
CA ILE A 48 -10.31 0.02 17.84
C ILE A 48 -9.56 -0.77 16.78
N VAL A 49 -8.71 -0.08 16.02
CA VAL A 49 -7.84 -0.69 15.01
C VAL A 49 -6.48 -0.90 15.63
N GLU A 50 -5.97 -2.12 15.56
CA GLU A 50 -4.63 -2.44 16.04
C GLU A 50 -3.60 -2.18 14.94
N LYS A 51 -2.39 -1.77 15.33
CA LYS A 51 -1.26 -1.61 14.41
C LYS A 51 -0.97 -2.91 13.64
N LYS A 52 -1.09 -4.06 14.31
CA LYS A 52 -0.87 -5.39 13.72
C LYS A 52 -1.81 -5.66 12.54
N ASP A 53 -3.07 -5.24 12.62
CA ASP A 53 -4.03 -5.44 11.53
C ASP A 53 -3.63 -4.67 10.26
N ILE A 54 -3.16 -3.42 10.42
CA ILE A 54 -2.66 -2.61 9.29
C ILE A 54 -1.39 -3.24 8.70
N LEU A 55 -0.43 -3.63 9.55
CA LEU A 55 0.81 -4.25 9.08
C LEU A 55 0.57 -5.56 8.35
N ASN A 56 -0.31 -6.42 8.87
CA ASN A 56 -0.68 -7.67 8.22
C ASN A 56 -1.33 -7.42 6.85
N TYR A 57 -2.15 -6.38 6.74
CA TYR A 57 -2.76 -6.04 5.46
C TYR A 57 -1.74 -5.49 4.46
N LEU A 58 -0.84 -4.61 4.90
CA LEU A 58 0.27 -4.11 4.08
C LEU A 58 1.16 -5.25 3.57
N GLU A 59 1.54 -6.18 4.45
CA GLU A 59 2.36 -7.33 4.08
C GLU A 59 1.65 -8.21 3.04
N TYR A 60 0.35 -8.46 3.21
CA TYR A 60 -0.45 -9.19 2.25
C TYR A 60 -0.49 -8.51 0.87
N GLU A 61 -0.75 -7.21 0.83
CA GLU A 61 -0.80 -6.45 -0.41
C GLU A 61 0.57 -6.34 -1.10
N MET A 62 1.66 -6.19 -0.34
CA MET A 62 3.03 -6.23 -0.89
C MET A 62 3.36 -7.60 -1.49
N LYS A 63 2.95 -8.70 -0.85
CA LYS A 63 3.13 -10.05 -1.39
C LYS A 63 2.33 -10.24 -2.68
N LEU A 64 1.09 -9.74 -2.71
CA LEU A 64 0.25 -9.80 -3.90
C LEU A 64 0.86 -9.01 -5.06
N ASP A 65 1.40 -7.81 -4.79
CA ASP A 65 2.08 -7.01 -5.81
C ASP A 65 3.32 -7.71 -6.36
N LYS A 66 4.15 -8.31 -5.50
CA LYS A 66 5.31 -9.10 -5.94
C LYS A 66 4.91 -10.28 -6.83
N LEU A 67 3.88 -11.04 -6.44
CA LEU A 67 3.35 -12.15 -7.24
C LEU A 67 2.87 -11.67 -8.61
N ARG A 68 2.14 -10.55 -8.65
CA ARG A 68 1.68 -9.92 -9.89
C ARG A 68 2.87 -9.52 -10.77
N GLN A 69 3.89 -8.87 -10.22
CA GLN A 69 5.09 -8.46 -10.96
C GLN A 69 5.83 -9.66 -11.58
N ILE A 70 5.98 -10.76 -10.84
CA ILE A 70 6.63 -11.98 -11.33
C ILE A 70 5.82 -12.60 -12.48
N ARG A 71 4.51 -12.75 -12.31
CA ARG A 71 3.63 -13.35 -13.33
C ARG A 71 3.51 -12.46 -14.57
N SER A 72 3.39 -11.14 -14.38
CA SER A 72 3.34 -10.16 -15.47
C SER A 72 4.64 -10.16 -16.30
N LYS A 73 5.81 -10.25 -15.65
CA LYS A 73 7.10 -10.41 -16.35
C LYS A 73 7.16 -11.71 -17.15
N ARG A 74 6.66 -12.82 -16.58
CA ARG A 74 6.61 -14.13 -17.27
C ARG A 74 5.70 -14.10 -18.50
N LEU A 75 4.55 -13.44 -18.40
CA LEU A 75 3.57 -13.29 -19.48
C LEU A 75 3.96 -12.20 -20.50
N LYS A 76 5.07 -11.48 -20.29
CA LYS A 76 5.53 -10.34 -21.12
C LYS A 76 4.43 -9.30 -21.37
N LEU A 77 3.53 -9.12 -20.41
CA LEU A 77 2.48 -8.11 -20.49
C LEU A 77 3.12 -6.72 -20.48
N LYS A 78 2.58 -5.80 -21.29
CA LYS A 78 3.09 -4.42 -21.33
C LYS A 78 2.91 -3.79 -19.93
N PHE A 79 3.97 -3.18 -19.42
CA PHE A 79 4.05 -2.57 -18.09
C PHE A 79 3.01 -1.47 -17.80
N HIS A 80 2.23 -1.06 -18.79
CA HIS A 80 1.33 0.09 -18.72
C HIS A 80 -0.14 -0.30 -18.58
N ASN A 81 -0.44 -1.40 -17.86
CA ASN A 81 -1.83 -1.76 -17.60
C ASN A 81 -2.36 -0.96 -16.39
N PRO A 82 -3.53 -0.31 -16.44
CA PRO A 82 -4.07 0.47 -15.31
C PRO A 82 -4.22 -0.35 -14.02
N ALA A 83 -4.56 -1.64 -14.13
CA ALA A 83 -4.53 -2.61 -13.02
C ALA A 83 -3.17 -2.69 -12.29
N SER A 84 -2.06 -2.42 -12.99
CA SER A 84 -0.71 -2.45 -12.41
C SER A 84 -0.46 -1.30 -11.41
N LEU A 85 -1.12 -0.17 -11.60
CA LEU A 85 -1.04 1.02 -10.75
C LEU A 85 -2.01 0.94 -9.57
N SER A 86 -3.03 0.10 -9.68
CA SER A 86 -4.14 0.01 -8.74
C SER A 86 -3.70 -0.53 -7.37
N ILE A 87 -2.91 -1.62 -7.36
CA ILE A 87 -2.35 -2.22 -6.14
C ILE A 87 -1.38 -1.24 -5.44
N SER A 88 -0.52 -0.56 -6.21
CA SER A 88 0.41 0.43 -5.65
C SER A 88 -0.34 1.62 -5.04
N ARG A 89 -1.40 2.12 -5.70
CA ARG A 89 -2.28 3.16 -5.15
C ARG A 89 -2.92 2.71 -3.84
N ARG A 90 -3.42 1.47 -3.77
CA ARG A 90 -3.99 0.92 -2.53
C ARG A 90 -2.97 0.83 -1.41
N LEU A 91 -1.75 0.38 -1.70
CA LEU A 91 -0.66 0.39 -0.72
C LEU A 91 -0.38 1.80 -0.21
N HIS A 92 -0.32 2.81 -1.08
CA HIS A 92 -0.19 4.22 -0.65
C HIS A 92 -1.33 4.64 0.28
N LEU A 93 -2.59 4.32 -0.04
CA LEU A 93 -3.74 4.64 0.81
C LEU A 93 -3.69 3.93 2.17
N LEU A 94 -3.26 2.67 2.21
CA LEU A 94 -3.11 1.91 3.45
C LEU A 94 -2.02 2.48 4.34
N PHE A 95 -0.87 2.83 3.77
CA PHE A 95 0.19 3.52 4.50
C PHE A 95 -0.28 4.88 5.01
N GLN A 96 -0.98 5.68 4.20
CA GLN A 96 -1.52 6.97 4.66
C GLN A 96 -2.49 6.80 5.84
N LYS A 97 -3.39 5.82 5.79
CA LYS A 97 -4.27 5.49 6.93
C LYS A 97 -3.47 5.07 8.16
N GLY A 98 -2.44 4.25 7.97
CA GLY A 98 -1.54 3.81 9.02
C GLY A 98 -0.82 4.99 9.68
N LEU A 99 -0.25 5.90 8.89
CA LEU A 99 0.45 7.09 9.36
C LEU A 99 -0.48 8.09 10.06
N MET A 100 -1.73 8.21 9.61
CA MET A 100 -2.73 9.05 10.29
C MET A 100 -3.10 8.53 11.68
N LYS A 101 -3.24 7.20 11.84
CA LYS A 101 -3.59 6.58 13.13
C LYS A 101 -2.39 6.36 14.05
N PHE A 102 -1.24 5.99 13.50
CA PHE A 102 -0.03 5.59 14.21
C PHE A 102 1.17 6.50 13.87
N GLY A 103 0.93 7.82 13.83
CA GLY A 103 1.94 8.81 13.44
C GLY A 103 3.17 8.84 14.33
N ASN A 104 3.07 8.39 15.59
CA ASN A 104 4.19 8.37 16.52
C ASN A 104 5.24 7.29 16.21
N ASP A 105 4.90 6.29 15.39
CA ASP A 105 5.76 5.14 15.15
C ASP A 105 6.68 5.34 13.95
N LEU A 106 7.96 5.58 14.25
CA LEU A 106 9.01 5.80 13.25
C LEU A 106 9.23 4.61 12.32
N GLN A 107 8.97 3.38 12.78
CA GLN A 107 9.18 2.20 11.94
C GLN A 107 8.22 2.20 10.75
N LEU A 108 6.97 2.62 10.95
CA LEU A 108 5.96 2.69 9.89
C LEU A 108 6.32 3.76 8.85
N TRP A 109 6.86 4.89 9.30
CA TRP A 109 7.38 5.94 8.42
C TRP A 109 8.53 5.47 7.55
N LEU A 110 9.50 4.77 8.13
CA LEU A 110 10.65 4.24 7.40
C LEU A 110 10.22 3.21 6.34
N GLN A 111 9.32 2.30 6.70
CA GLN A 111 8.75 1.32 5.77
C GLN A 111 8.04 2.00 4.59
N TYR A 112 7.30 3.08 4.85
CA TYR A 112 6.63 3.82 3.78
C TYR A 112 7.63 4.51 2.83
N ILE A 113 8.69 5.10 3.37
CA ILE A 113 9.75 5.74 2.57
C ILE A 113 10.44 4.70 1.68
N GLU A 114 10.79 3.54 2.23
CA GLU A 114 11.36 2.43 1.46
C GLU A 114 10.44 1.98 0.33
N PHE A 115 9.15 1.81 0.63
CA PHE A 115 8.14 1.49 -0.38
C PHE A 115 8.07 2.55 -1.49
N CYS A 116 8.06 3.83 -1.14
CA CYS A 116 8.01 4.91 -2.13
C CYS A 116 9.27 4.97 -3.00
N LYS A 117 10.44 4.67 -2.43
CA LYS A 117 11.70 4.55 -3.18
C LYS A 117 11.63 3.41 -4.21
N LEU A 118 11.12 2.25 -3.82
CA LEU A 118 10.94 1.12 -4.73
C LEU A 118 10.00 1.43 -5.91
N ASN A 119 8.93 2.19 -5.65
CA ASN A 119 7.97 2.59 -6.68
C ASN A 119 8.37 3.85 -7.47
N LYS A 120 9.54 4.45 -7.19
CA LYS A 120 10.03 5.70 -7.80
C LYS A 120 9.06 6.89 -7.65
N SER A 121 8.24 6.90 -6.61
CA SER A 121 7.26 7.97 -6.36
C SER A 121 7.92 9.15 -5.63
N THR A 122 8.75 9.93 -6.33
CA THR A 122 9.53 11.05 -5.75
C THR A 122 8.65 12.11 -5.06
N HIS A 123 7.50 12.43 -5.64
CA HIS A 123 6.54 13.38 -5.05
C HIS A 123 5.90 12.86 -3.75
N ALA A 124 5.61 11.55 -3.68
CA ALA A 124 5.05 10.96 -2.46
C ALA A 124 6.10 10.96 -1.32
N ILE A 125 7.37 10.79 -1.68
CA ILE A 125 8.50 10.84 -0.75
C ILE A 125 8.60 12.24 -0.12
N SER A 126 8.69 13.29 -0.92
CA SER A 126 8.81 14.67 -0.41
C SER A 126 7.62 15.06 0.47
N LEU A 127 6.40 14.72 0.04
CA LEU A 127 5.18 15.04 0.80
C LEU A 127 5.12 14.32 2.15
N THR A 128 5.58 13.07 2.21
CA THR A 128 5.60 12.32 3.46
C THR A 128 6.75 12.70 4.37
N PHE A 129 7.90 13.09 3.82
CA PHE A 129 8.95 13.72 4.62
C PHE A 129 8.48 15.02 5.25
N GLY A 130 7.77 15.89 4.52
CA GLY A 130 7.20 17.11 5.09
C GLY A 130 6.27 16.85 6.28
N LYS A 131 5.39 15.85 6.16
CA LYS A 131 4.49 15.43 7.26
C LYS A 131 5.24 14.81 8.44
N LEU A 132 6.28 14.02 8.15
CA LEU A 132 7.13 13.38 9.15
C LEU A 132 7.89 14.43 9.97
N LEU A 133 8.43 15.47 9.33
CA LEU A 133 9.11 16.58 10.00
C LEU A 133 8.15 17.41 10.86
N GLN A 134 6.92 17.64 10.40
CA GLN A 134 5.90 18.32 11.20
C GLN A 134 5.57 17.56 12.49
N GLN A 135 5.50 16.22 12.44
CA GLN A 135 5.19 15.41 13.62
C GLN A 135 6.40 15.15 14.53
N HIS A 136 7.59 14.95 13.95
CA HIS A 136 8.79 14.48 14.67
C HIS A 136 9.94 15.50 14.70
N GLY A 137 9.68 16.77 14.40
CA GLY A 137 10.70 17.83 14.25
C GLY A 137 11.59 18.07 15.48
N LYS A 138 11.29 17.48 16.63
CA LYS A 138 12.14 17.53 17.84
C LYS A 138 13.23 16.45 17.89
N ASN A 139 13.22 15.46 16.98
CA ASN A 139 14.13 14.33 17.04
C ASN A 139 15.29 14.51 16.02
N PRO A 140 16.50 14.87 16.45
CA PRO A 140 17.61 15.21 15.55
C PRO A 140 18.09 14.04 14.69
N GLY A 141 17.94 12.79 15.15
CA GLY A 141 18.34 11.60 14.37
C GLY A 141 17.53 11.42 13.08
N ILE A 142 16.29 11.89 13.06
CA ILE A 142 15.41 11.83 11.88
C ILE A 142 15.82 12.90 10.86
N LEU A 143 16.22 14.08 11.34
CA LEU A 143 16.74 15.16 10.50
C LEU A 143 18.04 14.75 9.81
N ILE A 144 18.90 13.98 10.48
CA ILE A 144 20.13 13.45 9.87
C ILE A 144 19.81 12.42 8.79
N LEU A 145 18.86 11.51 9.03
CA LEU A 145 18.38 10.57 8.01
C LEU A 145 17.75 11.29 6.80
N TYR A 146 17.06 12.41 7.03
CA TYR A 146 16.50 13.26 5.99
C TYR A 146 17.60 13.86 5.10
N VAL A 147 18.57 14.55 5.71
CA VAL A 147 19.70 15.18 5.00
C VAL A 147 20.53 14.15 4.22
N GLN A 148 20.82 12.99 4.82
CA GLN A 148 21.58 11.94 4.13
C GLN A 148 20.83 11.30 2.96
N LYS A 149 19.49 11.21 3.02
CA LYS A 149 18.68 10.54 1.99
C LYS A 149 18.23 11.47 0.86
N GLU A 150 18.19 12.80 1.05
CA GLU A 150 18.01 13.78 -0.03
C GLU A 150 19.28 14.00 -0.86
N CYS A 151 20.48 13.90 -0.28
CA CYS A 151 21.75 14.09 -1.00
C CYS A 151 22.15 12.98 -1.99
N VAL A 152 21.32 11.94 -2.18
CA VAL A 152 21.60 10.82 -3.11
C VAL A 152 20.55 10.75 -4.24
N VAL A 153 19.89 11.88 -4.55
CA VAL A 153 19.07 12.04 -5.75
C VAL A 153 19.82 12.86 -6.78
#